data_AF-A0A4S1ERX2-F1
#
_entry.id   AF-A0A4S1ERX2-F1
#
_cell.length_a   1.000
_cell.length_b   1.000
_cell.length_c   1.000
_cell.angle_alpha   90.00
_cell.angle_beta   90.00
_cell.angle_gamma   90.00
#
_symmetry.space_group_name_H-M   'P 1'
#
loop_
_entity.id
_entity.type
_entity.pdbx_description
1 polymer ?
#
loop_
_entity_poly.entity_id
_entity_poly.type
_entity_poly.pdbx_seq_one_letter_code
_entity_poly.pdbx_strand_id
1 'polypeptide(L)'
;AFYMLLDWDRMVAVIDSWVPRDNVATVRAIARDINTATAGFVRGQGTLCLVLGAMYATGLTLTGLNFAVLIGLFAGLISFIPYVGSLTGLVHED
;
A
#
# COMPACT_ATOMS: atom_id res chain seq x y z
N ALA A 1 -2.95 5.54 -1.51
CA ALA A 1 -2.74 4.86 -0.21
C ALA A 1 -2.17 5.80 0.87
N PHE A 2 -0.99 6.41 0.68
CA PHE A 2 -0.36 7.26 1.71
C PHE A 2 -1.23 8.44 2.19
N TYR A 3 -1.77 9.25 1.27
CA TYR A 3 -2.68 10.36 1.62
C TYR A 3 -3.97 9.90 2.30
N MET A 4 -4.52 8.75 1.90
CA MET A 4 -5.72 8.18 2.53
C MET A 4 -5.50 7.81 4.00
N LEU A 5 -4.30 7.33 4.36
CA LEU A 5 -3.93 7.04 5.75
C LEU A 5 -3.64 8.31 6.55
N LEU A 6 -3.01 9.31 5.93
CA LEU A 6 -2.61 10.55 6.61
C LEU A 6 -3.82 11.45 6.93
N ASP A 7 -4.74 11.60 5.98
CA ASP A 7 -5.91 12.48 6.10
C ASP A 7 -7.21 11.72 6.40
N TRP A 8 -7.10 10.47 6.85
CA TRP A 8 -8.22 9.56 7.09
C TRP A 8 -9.36 10.20 7.89
N ASP A 9 -9.04 10.78 9.05
CA ASP A 9 -10.02 11.35 9.97
C ASP A 9 -10.78 12.54 9.35
N ARG A 10 -10.07 13.37 8.58
CA ARG A 10 -10.67 14.51 7.88
C ARG A 10 -11.60 14.03 6.77
N MET A 11 -11.20 12.99 6.04
CA MET A 11 -11.98 12.41 4.96
C MET A 11 -13.28 11.78 5.49
N VAL A 12 -13.20 11.02 6.59
CA VAL A 12 -14.37 10.42 7.26
C VAL A 12 -15.31 11.50 7.80
N ALA A 13 -14.79 12.58 8.39
CA ALA A 13 -15.62 13.67 8.90
C ALA A 13 -16.43 14.40 7.82
N VAL A 14 -15.83 14.60 6.63
CA VAL A 14 -16.54 15.19 5.48
C VAL A 14 -17.62 14.22 4.98
N ILE A 15 -17.30 12.94 4.86
CA ILE A 15 -18.27 11.91 4.45
C ILE A 15 -19.44 11.83 5.45
N ASP A 16 -19.16 11.79 6.75
CA ASP A 16 -20.20 11.77 7.80
C ASP A 16 -21.13 12.99 7.73
N SER A 17 -20.63 14.15 7.29
CA SER A 17 -21.45 15.37 7.18
C SER A 17 -22.46 15.34 6.02
N TRP A 18 -22.26 14.46 5.02
CA TRP A 18 -23.10 14.35 3.84
C TRP A 18 -24.04 13.13 3.87
N VAL A 19 -23.83 12.22 4.82
CA VAL A 19 -24.59 10.96 4.93
C VAL A 19 -25.86 11.15 5.77
N PRO A 20 -27.04 10.76 5.25
CA PRO A 20 -28.28 10.72 6.03
C PRO A 20 -28.15 9.81 7.26
N ARG A 21 -28.72 10.22 8.41
CA ARG A 21 -28.53 9.56 9.72
C ARG A 21 -28.79 8.05 9.72
N ASP A 22 -29.70 7.59 8.87
CA ASP A 22 -30.08 6.18 8.74
C ASP A 22 -28.94 5.30 8.21
N ASN A 23 -28.00 5.87 7.44
CA ASN A 23 -26.92 5.14 6.77
C ASN A 23 -25.53 5.37 7.40
N VAL A 24 -25.41 6.25 8.40
CA VAL A 24 -24.13 6.61 9.03
C VAL A 24 -23.43 5.40 9.62
N ALA A 25 -24.17 4.47 10.23
CA ALA A 25 -23.61 3.24 10.79
C ALA A 25 -22.94 2.37 9.73
N THR A 26 -23.62 2.18 8.58
CA THR A 26 -23.11 1.40 7.44
C THR A 26 -21.89 2.05 6.82
N VAL A 27 -21.93 3.36 6.58
CA VAL A 27 -20.80 4.09 5.99
C VAL A 27 -19.58 4.04 6.92
N ARG A 28 -19.78 4.18 8.24
CA ARG A 28 -18.69 4.09 9.21
C ARG A 28 -18.11 2.67 9.34
N ALA A 29 -18.92 1.63 9.17
CA ALA A 29 -18.43 0.25 9.11
C ALA A 29 -17.54 0.04 7.89
N ILE A 30 -18.01 0.42 6.69
CA ILE A 30 -17.25 0.33 5.44
C ILE A 30 -15.95 1.15 5.53
N ALA A 31 -16.01 2.36 6.09
CA ALA A 31 -14.83 3.19 6.29
C ALA A 31 -13.80 2.46 7.17
N ARG A 32 -14.21 1.85 8.29
CA ARG A 32 -13.29 1.08 9.15
C ARG A 32 -12.66 -0.11 8.42
N ASP A 33 -13.41 -0.80 7.59
CA ASP A 33 -12.90 -1.91 6.80
C ASP A 33 -11.86 -1.43 5.78
N ILE A 34 -12.14 -0.32 5.08
CA ILE A 34 -11.20 0.33 4.15
C ILE A 34 -9.92 0.77 4.88
N ASN A 35 -10.04 1.38 6.05
CA ASN A 35 -8.88 1.81 6.83
C ASN A 35 -8.00 0.60 7.21
N THR A 36 -8.62 -0.48 7.68
CA THR A 36 -7.93 -1.69 8.11
C THR A 36 -7.23 -2.36 6.93
N ALA A 37 -7.91 -2.50 5.79
CA ALA A 37 -7.34 -3.03 4.56
C ALA A 37 -6.17 -2.16 4.06
N THR A 38 -6.34 -0.83 4.06
CA THR A 38 -5.31 0.11 3.59
C THR A 38 -4.08 0.10 4.50
N ALA A 39 -4.28 0.04 5.82
CA ALA A 39 -3.20 -0.10 6.79
C ALA A 39 -2.45 -1.43 6.64
N GLY A 40 -3.18 -2.53 6.43
CA GLY A 40 -2.62 -3.85 6.15
C GLY A 40 -1.79 -3.86 4.86
N PHE A 41 -2.32 -3.26 3.79
CA PHE A 41 -1.62 -3.11 2.51
C PHE A 41 -0.32 -2.31 2.65
N VAL A 42 -0.35 -1.16 3.34
CA VAL A 42 0.85 -0.33 3.52
C VAL A 42 1.92 -1.06 4.34
N ARG A 43 1.54 -1.80 5.39
CA ARG A 43 2.49 -2.66 6.10
C ARG A 43 3.08 -3.75 5.19
N GLY A 44 2.23 -4.43 4.42
CA GLY A 44 2.67 -5.47 3.48
C GLY A 44 3.64 -4.94 2.43
N GLN A 45 3.34 -3.80 1.82
CA GLN A 45 4.22 -3.13 0.86
C GLN A 45 5.55 -2.68 1.48
N GLY A 46 5.52 -2.16 2.71
CA GLY A 46 6.74 -1.84 3.45
C GLY A 46 7.65 -3.05 3.65
N THR A 47 7.08 -4.19 4.06
CA THR A 47 7.83 -5.45 4.19
C THR A 47 8.38 -5.91 2.85
N LEU A 48 7.59 -5.84 1.78
CA LEU A 48 8.01 -6.19 0.41
C LEU A 48 9.20 -5.34 -0.06
N CYS A 49 9.14 -4.02 0.11
CA CYS A 49 10.24 -3.13 -0.22
C CYS A 49 11.51 -3.46 0.56
N LEU A 50 11.40 -3.79 1.85
CA LEU A 50 12.56 -4.17 2.67
C LEU A 50 13.18 -5.49 2.20
N VAL A 51 12.35 -6.50 1.95
CA VAL A 51 12.82 -7.82 1.48
C VAL A 51 13.49 -7.70 0.11
N LEU A 52 12.85 -7.03 -0.85
CA LEU A 52 13.42 -6.82 -2.18
C LEU A 52 14.68 -5.97 -2.13
N GLY A 53 14.70 -4.90 -1.33
CA GLY A 53 15.88 -4.06 -1.13
C GLY A 53 17.06 -4.86 -0.57
N ALA A 54 16.81 -5.72 0.42
CA ALA A 54 17.83 -6.60 1.00
C ALA A 54 18.32 -7.65 -0.01
N MET A 55 17.41 -8.30 -0.74
CA MET A 55 17.76 -9.30 -1.76
C MET A 55 18.62 -8.68 -2.87
N TYR A 56 18.22 -7.52 -3.40
CA TYR A 56 18.98 -6.83 -4.44
C TYR A 56 20.31 -6.33 -3.93
N ALA A 57 20.37 -5.71 -2.75
CA ALA A 57 21.64 -5.28 -2.15
C ALA A 57 22.61 -6.46 -2.01
N THR A 58 22.13 -7.59 -1.47
CA THR A 58 22.97 -8.79 -1.28
C THR A 58 23.43 -9.38 -2.62
N GLY A 59 22.50 -9.56 -3.58
CA GLY A 59 22.81 -10.13 -4.89
C GLY A 59 23.75 -9.26 -5.73
N LEU A 60 23.60 -7.93 -5.70
CA LEU A 60 24.46 -7.02 -6.45
C LEU A 60 25.82 -6.79 -5.77
N THR A 61 25.90 -6.84 -4.44
CA THR A 61 27.19 -6.82 -3.74
C THR A 61 28.01 -8.07 -4.07
N LEU A 62 27.37 -9.23 -4.17
CA LEU A 62 28.04 -10.49 -4.57
C LEU A 62 28.56 -10.47 -6.02
N THR A 63 27.98 -9.67 -6.92
CA THR A 63 28.45 -9.53 -8.30
C THR A 63 29.53 -8.45 -8.47
N GLY A 64 29.95 -7.78 -7.39
CA GLY A 64 31.02 -6.78 -7.40
C GLY A 64 30.61 -5.40 -7.92
N LEU A 65 29.31 -5.11 -7.98
CA LEU A 65 28.79 -3.87 -8.55
C LEU A 65 28.79 -2.73 -7.50
N ASN A 66 29.55 -1.66 -7.76
CA ASN A 66 29.64 -0.50 -6.85
C ASN A 66 28.29 0.23 -6.61
N PHE A 67 27.29 0.04 -7.47
CA PHE A 67 25.97 0.69 -7.38
C PHE A 67 24.86 -0.24 -6.84
N ALA A 68 25.22 -1.37 -6.23
CA ALA A 68 24.29 -2.36 -5.69
C ALA A 68 23.15 -1.78 -4.84
N VAL A 69 23.52 -0.91 -3.89
CA VAL A 69 22.59 -0.26 -2.98
C VAL A 69 21.65 0.70 -3.72
N LEU A 70 22.17 1.43 -4.71
CA LEU A 70 21.39 2.40 -5.48
C LEU A 70 20.35 1.68 -6.36
N ILE A 71 20.76 0.62 -7.06
CA ILE A 71 19.86 -0.19 -7.90
C ILE A 71 18.82 -0.90 -7.03
N GLY A 72 19.21 -1.49 -5.90
CA GLY A 72 18.28 -2.13 -4.97
C GLY A 72 17.24 -1.15 -4.40
N LEU A 73 17.64 0.09 -4.10
CA LEU A 73 16.73 1.14 -3.66
C LEU A 73 15.73 1.53 -4.76
N PHE A 74 16.19 1.76 -6.00
CA PHE A 74 15.32 2.08 -7.13
C PHE A 74 14.37 0.94 -7.49
N ALA A 75 14.85 -0.31 -7.50
CA ALA A 75 14.02 -1.48 -7.77
C ALA A 75 12.97 -1.70 -6.66
N GLY A 76 13.34 -1.52 -5.40
CA GLY A 76 12.40 -1.54 -4.27
C GLY A 76 11.36 -0.41 -4.35
N LEU A 77 11.76 0.79 -4.79
CA LEU A 77 10.87 1.94 -4.96
C LEU A 77 9.90 1.74 -6.15
N ILE A 78 10.37 1.20 -7.27
CA ILE A 78 9.54 0.86 -8.44
C ILE A 78 8.56 -0.26 -8.08
N SER A 79 8.96 -1.21 -7.23
CA SER A 79 8.09 -2.30 -6.76
C SER A 79 6.94 -1.81 -5.87
N PHE A 80 7.04 -0.58 -5.32
CA PHE A 80 5.94 0.07 -4.62
C PHE A 80 4.79 0.49 -5.56
N ILE A 81 5.01 0.48 -6.88
CA ILE A 81 3.96 0.67 -7.87
C ILE A 81 3.15 -0.63 -7.96
N PRO A 82 1.89 -0.65 -7.48
CA PRO A 82 1.11 -1.87 -7.35
C PRO A 82 0.54 -2.29 -8.71
N TYR A 83 1.38 -2.86 -9.59
CA TYR A 83 0.92 -3.44 -10.84
C TYR A 83 0.28 -4.83 -10.65
N VAL A 84 0.75 -5.59 -9.66
CA VAL A 84 0.31 -6.99 -9.47
C VAL A 84 -1.04 -7.07 -8.75
N GLY A 85 -1.33 -6.15 -7.83
CA GLY A 85 -2.58 -6.17 -7.06
C GLY A 85 -3.84 -5.92 -7.90
N SER A 86 -3.79 -5.04 -8.91
CA SER A 86 -4.95 -4.85 -9.79
C SER A 86 -5.12 -6.00 -10.78
N LEU A 87 -4.02 -6.65 -11.19
CA LEU A 87 -4.08 -7.82 -12.09
C LEU A 87 -4.61 -9.07 -11.38
N THR A 88 -4.24 -9.31 -10.12
CA THR A 88 -4.73 -10.49 -9.38
C THR A 88 -6.18 -10.37 -8.94
N GLY A 89 -6.67 -9.15 -8.67
CA GLY A 89 -8.09 -8.88 -8.40
C GLY A 89 -8.96 -9.16 -9.62
N LEU A 90 -8.55 -8.66 -10.79
CA LEU A 90 -9.26 -8.90 -12.05
C LEU A 90 -9.30 -10.38 -12.49
N VAL A 91 -8.34 -11.19 -12.05
CA VAL A 91 -8.26 -12.64 -12.37
C VAL A 91 -9.11 -13.51 -11.45
N HIS A 92 -9.54 -13.00 -10.28
CA HIS A 92 -10.41 -13.74 -9.34
C HIS A 92 -11.86 -13.26 -9.35
N GLU A 93 -12.26 -12.50 -10.37
CA GLU A 93 -13.63 -12.01 -10.55
C GLU A 93 -14.56 -13.04 -11.25
N ASP A 94 -14.18 -14.33 -11.23
CA ASP A 94 -14.96 -15.48 -11.76
C ASP A 94 -15.58 -16.34 -10.63
#